data_AF-A0AAE3XHM4-F1
#
_entry.id   AF-A0AAE3XHM4-F1
#
_cell.length_a   1.000
_cell.length_b   1.000
_cell.length_c   1.000
_cell.angle_alpha   90.00
_cell.angle_beta   90.00
_cell.angle_gamma   90.00
#
_symmetry.space_group_name_H-M   'P 1'
#
loop_
_entity.id
_entity.type
_entity.pdbx_description
1 polymer ?
#
loop_
_entity_poly.entity_id
_entity_poly.type
_entity_poly.pdbx_seq_one_letter_code
_entity_poly.pdbx_strand_id
1 'polypeptide(L)'
;MSKRRLLKKYATVWDPVARRSVRVHRKQATELLGRPLLPGEVVHHLDGNSLNNHPDNLLVMPSQRHHASLEQYLRRARRGQPTLFPDLLEAYRPATQGTLFQFVL
;
A
#
# COMPACT_ATOMS: atom_id res chain seq x y z
N MET A 1 20.83 -16.61 -17.09
CA MET A 1 19.93 -17.48 -16.28
C MET A 1 18.75 -16.65 -15.79
N SER A 2 17.52 -16.91 -16.26
CA SER A 2 16.32 -16.21 -15.78
C SER A 2 15.97 -16.70 -14.38
N LYS A 3 16.05 -15.81 -13.37
CA LYS A 3 15.62 -16.14 -12.00
C LYS A 3 14.11 -16.39 -12.02
N ARG A 4 13.68 -17.63 -11.78
CA ARG A 4 12.27 -18.01 -11.69
C ARG A 4 11.64 -17.27 -10.49
N ARG A 5 10.88 -16.22 -10.77
CA ARG A 5 10.22 -15.42 -9.72
C ARG A 5 9.06 -16.22 -9.15
N LEU A 6 9.17 -16.64 -7.89
CA LEU A 6 8.06 -17.25 -7.17
C LEU A 6 6.87 -16.28 -7.16
N LEU A 7 5.68 -16.80 -7.45
CA LEU A 7 4.45 -16.02 -7.41
C LEU A 7 4.16 -15.57 -5.97
N LYS A 8 3.80 -14.30 -5.81
CA LYS A 8 3.45 -13.72 -4.51
C LYS A 8 2.16 -14.38 -4.00
N LYS A 9 2.22 -15.03 -2.84
CA LYS A 9 1.08 -15.68 -2.18
C LYS A 9 0.31 -14.66 -1.33
N TYR A 10 -1.01 -14.79 -1.29
CA TYR A 10 -1.89 -13.99 -0.46
C TYR A 10 -2.79 -14.89 0.36
N ALA A 11 -3.10 -14.50 1.59
CA ALA A 11 -4.14 -15.15 2.37
C ALA A 11 -5.51 -14.94 1.72
N THR A 12 -6.33 -16.00 1.71
CA THR A 12 -7.69 -15.97 1.20
C THR A 12 -8.66 -16.55 2.22
N VAL A 13 -9.91 -16.09 2.17
CA VAL A 13 -11.02 -16.56 3.00
C VAL A 13 -12.22 -16.82 2.09
N TRP A 14 -13.01 -17.84 2.40
CA TRP A 14 -14.26 -18.10 1.69
C TRP A 14 -15.32 -17.09 2.10
N ASP A 15 -15.91 -16.41 1.12
CA ASP A 15 -17.08 -15.56 1.32
C ASP A 15 -18.34 -16.37 0.93
N PRO A 16 -19.18 -16.76 1.89
CA PRO A 16 -20.37 -17.57 1.62
C PRO A 16 -21.45 -16.81 0.87
N VAL A 17 -21.51 -15.48 1.03
CA VAL A 17 -22.53 -14.63 0.40
C VAL A 17 -22.21 -14.47 -1.08
N ALA A 18 -20.97 -14.08 -1.39
CA ALA A 18 -20.51 -13.96 -2.77
C ALA A 18 -20.13 -15.31 -3.42
N ARG A 19 -20.19 -16.42 -2.65
CA ARG A 19 -19.82 -17.79 -3.04
C ARG A 19 -18.47 -17.88 -3.75
N ARG A 20 -17.47 -17.17 -3.21
CA ARG A 20 -16.13 -17.09 -3.81
C ARG A 20 -15.05 -16.92 -2.76
N SER A 21 -13.81 -17.27 -3.11
CA SER A 21 -12.65 -16.96 -2.29
C SER A 21 -12.25 -15.48 -2.46
N VAL A 22 -12.10 -14.76 -1.35
CA VAL A 22 -11.73 -13.34 -1.30
C VAL A 22 -10.36 -13.20 -0.64
N ARG A 23 -9.55 -12.26 -1.15
CA ARG A 23 -8.24 -11.93 -0.56
C ARG A 23 -8.42 -11.19 0.76
N VAL A 24 -7.79 -11.69 1.82
CA VAL A 24 -7.98 -11.17 3.20
C VAL A 24 -7.64 -9.69 3.30
N HIS A 25 -6.48 -9.24 2.76
CA HIS A 25 -6.12 -7.81 2.77
C HIS A 25 -7.16 -6.89 2.10
N ARG A 26 -7.85 -7.35 1.03
CA ARG A 26 -8.87 -6.53 0.36
C ARG A 26 -10.14 -6.45 1.20
N LYS A 27 -10.50 -7.54 1.87
CA LYS A 27 -11.62 -7.57 2.83
C LYS A 27 -11.33 -6.62 3.98
N GLN A 28 -10.16 -6.75 4.62
CA GLN A 28 -9.76 -5.89 5.74
C GLN A 28 -9.72 -4.40 5.35
N ALA A 29 -9.15 -4.07 4.19
CA ALA A 29 -9.12 -2.69 3.69
C ALA A 29 -10.53 -2.12 3.44
N THR A 30 -11.45 -2.93 2.90
CA THR A 30 -12.86 -2.54 2.68
C THR A 30 -13.57 -2.27 4.01
N GLU A 31 -13.34 -3.13 5.02
CA GLU A 31 -13.91 -2.96 6.36
C GLU A 31 -13.40 -1.68 7.03
N LEU A 32 -12.09 -1.39 6.94
CA LEU A 32 -11.48 -0.17 7.50
C LEU A 32 -11.99 1.11 6.84
N LEU A 33 -12.24 1.07 5.54
CA LEU A 33 -12.79 2.21 4.80
C LEU A 33 -14.30 2.42 5.04
N GLY A 34 -15.01 1.40 5.56
CA GLY A 34 -16.47 1.41 5.65
C GLY A 34 -17.17 1.45 4.29
N ARG A 35 -16.44 1.19 3.18
CA ARG A 35 -16.98 1.17 1.81
C ARG A 35 -16.21 0.18 0.93
N PRO A 36 -16.82 -0.32 -0.16
CA PRO A 36 -16.10 -1.10 -1.17
C PRO A 36 -14.89 -0.34 -1.72
N LEU A 37 -13.85 -1.10 -2.09
CA LEU A 37 -12.76 -0.57 -2.90
C LEU A 37 -13.29 -0.15 -4.28
N LEU A 38 -12.98 1.08 -4.69
CA LEU A 38 -13.34 1.62 -5.98
C LEU A 38 -12.56 0.92 -7.10
N PRO A 39 -13.08 0.95 -8.35
CA PRO A 39 -12.33 0.48 -9.50
C PRO A 39 -10.98 1.19 -9.59
N GLY A 40 -9.91 0.39 -9.68
CA GLY A 40 -8.54 0.90 -9.73
C GLY A 40 -7.82 0.96 -8.38
N GLU A 41 -8.52 0.96 -7.25
CA GLU A 41 -7.87 0.97 -5.94
C GLU A 41 -7.10 -0.34 -5.66
N VAL A 42 -5.86 -0.19 -5.19
CA VAL A 42 -4.93 -1.28 -4.90
C VAL A 42 -4.52 -1.21 -3.44
N VAL A 43 -4.42 -2.36 -2.77
CA VAL A 43 -3.93 -2.43 -1.39
C VAL A 43 -2.46 -2.81 -1.40
N HIS A 44 -1.63 -2.01 -0.73
CA HIS A 44 -0.21 -2.22 -0.53
C HIS A 44 0.06 -2.70 0.90
N HIS A 45 1.04 -3.60 1.05
CA HIS A 45 1.54 -4.07 2.35
C HIS A 45 2.80 -3.30 2.70
N LEU A 46 2.77 -2.48 3.76
CA LEU A 46 3.88 -1.57 4.11
C LEU A 46 5.18 -2.32 4.43
N ASP A 47 5.07 -3.47 5.10
CA ASP A 47 6.20 -4.35 5.44
C ASP A 47 6.66 -5.24 4.26
N GLY A 48 5.94 -5.22 3.14
CA GLY A 48 6.17 -6.07 1.97
C GLY A 48 5.73 -7.54 2.12
N ASN A 49 5.23 -7.96 3.28
CA ASN A 49 4.74 -9.30 3.55
C ASN A 49 3.25 -9.41 3.24
N SER A 50 2.90 -10.10 2.14
CA SER A 50 1.50 -10.27 1.72
C SER A 50 0.63 -11.16 2.60
N LEU A 51 1.21 -11.81 3.62
CA LEU A 51 0.48 -12.60 4.60
C LEU A 51 0.21 -11.82 5.88
N ASN A 52 0.86 -10.67 6.10
CA ASN A 52 0.57 -9.78 7.22
C ASN A 52 -0.59 -8.84 6.86
N ASN A 53 -1.81 -9.19 7.26
CA ASN A 53 -3.02 -8.44 6.93
C ASN A 53 -3.49 -7.51 8.07
N HIS A 54 -2.62 -7.16 9.02
CA HIS A 54 -2.97 -6.22 10.08
C HIS A 54 -3.41 -4.88 9.48
N PRO A 55 -4.48 -4.23 9.98
CA PRO A 55 -4.96 -2.93 9.49
C PRO A 55 -3.86 -1.90 9.24
N ASP A 56 -3.00 -1.70 10.23
CA ASP A 56 -1.91 -0.71 10.17
C ASP A 56 -0.81 -1.05 9.15
N ASN A 57 -0.79 -2.28 8.63
CA ASN A 57 0.12 -2.70 7.57
C ASN A 57 -0.47 -2.52 6.15
N LEU A 58 -1.73 -2.11 6.04
CA LEU A 58 -2.44 -1.99 4.76
C LEU A 58 -2.59 -0.53 4.35
N LEU A 59 -2.11 -0.20 3.15
CA LEU A 59 -2.29 1.12 2.54
C LEU A 59 -3.13 0.99 1.27
N VAL A 60 -4.30 1.63 1.24
CA VAL A 60 -5.11 1.71 0.01
C VAL A 60 -4.56 2.84 -0.87
N MET A 61 -4.24 2.49 -2.12
CA MET A 61 -3.69 3.39 -3.11
C MET A 61 -4.68 3.61 -4.25
N PRO A 62 -4.75 4.82 -4.83
CA PRO A 62 -5.78 5.18 -5.81
C PRO A 62 -5.61 4.47 -7.16
N SER A 63 -4.41 3.98 -7.49
CA SER A 63 -4.20 3.21 -8.72
C SER A 63 -2.95 2.34 -8.69
N GLN A 64 -2.91 1.37 -9.61
CA GLN A 64 -1.73 0.53 -9.87
C GLN A 64 -0.48 1.35 -10.21
N ARG A 65 -0.64 2.52 -10.86
CA ARG A 65 0.48 3.43 -11.17
C ARG A 65 1.12 3.96 -9.90
N HIS A 66 0.31 4.39 -8.93
CA HIS A 66 0.82 4.88 -7.64
C HIS A 66 1.54 3.76 -6.89
N HIS A 67 0.95 2.56 -6.85
CA HIS A 67 1.60 1.38 -6.28
C HIS A 67 2.96 1.07 -6.93
N ALA A 68 3.04 1.08 -8.26
CA ALA A 68 4.29 0.82 -8.98
C ALA A 68 5.35 1.90 -8.69
N SER A 69 4.96 3.16 -8.59
CA SER A 69 5.84 4.28 -8.24
C SER A 69 6.41 4.13 -6.83
N LEU A 70 5.54 3.80 -5.85
CA LEU A 70 5.96 3.52 -4.48
C LEU A 70 6.92 2.32 -4.41
N GLU A 71 6.62 1.21 -5.08
CA GLU A 71 7.51 0.04 -5.14
C GLU A 71 8.87 0.36 -5.77
N GLN A 72 8.90 1.21 -6.80
CA GLN A 72 10.14 1.69 -7.39
C GLN A 72 10.94 2.53 -6.39
N TYR A 73 10.28 3.46 -5.69
CA TYR A 73 10.90 4.25 -4.64
C TYR A 73 11.50 3.36 -3.54
N LEU A 74 10.70 2.45 -2.95
CA LEU A 74 11.14 1.55 -1.88
C LEU A 74 12.26 0.61 -2.34
N ARG A 75 12.27 0.17 -3.60
CA ARG A 75 13.37 -0.64 -4.17
C ARG A 75 14.67 0.15 -4.28
N ARG A 76 14.59 1.41 -4.70
CA ARG A 76 15.76 2.29 -4.82
C ARG A 76 16.31 2.67 -3.45
N ALA A 77 15.43 3.04 -2.51
CA ALA A 77 15.79 3.31 -1.11
C ALA A 77 16.52 2.12 -0.46
N ARG A 78 16.00 0.89 -0.62
CA ARG A 78 16.66 -0.35 -0.15
C ARG A 78 18.05 -0.62 -0.75
N ARG A 79 18.38 0.02 -1.89
CA ARG A 79 19.71 -0.07 -2.53
C ARG A 79 20.63 1.10 -2.16
N GLY A 80 20.20 1.98 -1.25
CA GLY A 80 20.95 3.20 -0.93
C GLY A 80 20.91 4.25 -2.04
N GLN A 81 19.90 4.21 -2.91
CA GLN A 81 19.71 5.17 -4.01
C GLN A 81 18.43 5.98 -3.78
N PRO A 82 18.35 6.82 -2.74
CA PRO A 82 17.16 7.64 -2.51
C PRO A 82 16.89 8.57 -3.71
N THR A 83 15.65 9.07 -3.81
CA THR A 83 15.33 10.13 -4.77
C THR A 83 16.12 11.40 -4.46
N LEU A 84 16.16 12.34 -5.40
CA LEU A 84 16.90 13.61 -5.26
C LEU A 84 16.58 14.38 -3.97
N PHE A 85 15.39 14.17 -3.41
CA PHE A 85 14.94 14.82 -2.17
C PHE A 85 14.26 13.80 -1.23
N PRO A 86 15.01 13.00 -0.45
CA PRO A 86 14.42 12.02 0.47
C PRO A 86 13.72 12.71 1.66
N ASP A 87 14.30 13.81 2.15
CA ASP A 87 13.81 14.51 3.35
C ASP A 87 12.45 15.18 3.13
N LEU A 88 12.16 15.64 1.91
CA LEU A 88 10.83 16.16 1.55
C LEU A 88 9.74 15.10 1.67
N LEU A 89 10.08 13.84 1.42
CA LEU A 89 9.14 12.73 1.52
C LEU A 89 8.93 12.29 2.97
N GLU A 90 9.99 12.35 3.80
CA GLU A 90 9.89 12.07 5.24
C GLU A 90 9.15 13.18 5.99
N ALA A 91 9.35 14.44 5.62
CA ALA A 91 8.64 15.59 6.19
C ALA A 91 7.11 15.54 5.95
N TYR A 92 6.65 14.80 4.93
CA TYR A 92 5.23 14.58 4.65
C TYR A 92 4.64 13.36 5.39
N ARG A 93 5.41 12.63 6.20
CA ARG A 93 4.83 11.64 7.13
C ARG A 93 3.94 12.41 8.12
N PRO A 94 2.62 12.16 8.16
CA PRO A 94 1.70 12.98 8.93
C PRO A 94 1.80 12.60 10.41
N ALA A 95 2.84 13.06 11.09
CA ALA A 95 2.82 13.25 12.54
C ALA A 95 2.25 14.64 12.91
N THR A 96 2.10 15.53 11.93
CA THR A 96 1.56 16.87 12.12
C THR A 96 0.64 17.19 10.96
N GLN A 97 -0.67 17.20 11.24
CA GLN A 97 -1.64 17.90 10.40
C GLN A 97 -1.32 19.40 10.48
N GLY A 98 -0.41 19.86 9.64
CA GLY A 98 -0.24 21.28 9.34
C GLY A 98 -0.75 21.50 7.92
N THR A 99 -1.83 22.27 7.76
CA THR A 99 -2.27 22.68 6.43
C THR A 99 -1.19 23.54 5.77
N LEU A 100 -1.06 23.46 4.43
CA LEU A 100 -0.10 24.19 3.59
C LEU A 100 -0.07 25.73 3.81
N PHE A 101 -1.04 26.29 4.54
CA PHE A 101 -1.21 27.71 4.82
C PHE A 101 -0.89 28.15 6.25
N GLN A 102 -0.36 27.27 7.12
CA GLN A 102 -0.13 27.63 8.52
C GLN A 102 1.05 28.61 8.74
N PHE A 103 1.81 28.93 7.68
CA PHE A 103 2.95 29.86 7.73
C PHE A 103 2.88 30.97 6.67
N VAL A 104 1.70 31.27 6.13
CA VAL A 104 1.49 32.45 5.27
C VAL A 104 0.59 33.42 6.02
N LEU A 105 1.27 34.35 6.72
CA LEU A 105 0.81 35.51 7.50
C LEU A 105 -0.12 35.24 8.69
#